data_AF-A0A087ULF3-F1
#
_entry.id   AF-A0A087ULF3-F1
#
_cell.length_a   1.000
_cell.length_b   1.000
_cell.length_c   1.000
_cell.angle_alpha   90.00
_cell.angle_beta   90.00
_cell.angle_gamma   90.00
#
_symmetry.space_group_name_H-M   'P 1'
#
loop_
_entity.id
_entity.type
_entity.pdbx_description
1 polymer ?
#
loop_
_entity_poly.entity_id
_entity_poly.type
_entity_poly.pdbx_seq_one_letter_code
_entity_poly.pdbx_strand_id
1 'polypeptide(L)'
;MAVKKLDIKKLLQTSTDRPIVNWKFYETLQYELKKEYGIECISVGSCGLLILNNAFRKGTSTTSWDLPSILGALYHLSKDSPARQEDFLRLSVHKTLLWKFCDHIWLENVSVCLYAFEIWKI
;
A
#
# COMPACT_ATOMS: atom_id res chain seq x y z
N MET A 1 20.16 -21.38 -5.02
CA MET A 1 18.78 -20.88 -5.29
C MET A 1 17.82 -21.51 -4.32
N ALA A 2 17.05 -20.71 -3.57
CA ALA A 2 16.07 -21.16 -2.57
C ALA A 2 15.03 -22.16 -3.12
N VAL A 3 14.79 -22.14 -4.43
CA VAL A 3 13.80 -22.98 -5.12
C VAL A 3 14.20 -24.46 -5.20
N LYS A 4 15.49 -24.81 -5.11
CA LYS A 4 15.94 -26.23 -5.21
C LYS A 4 15.46 -27.13 -4.06
N LYS A 5 14.97 -26.55 -2.97
CA LYS A 5 14.46 -27.28 -1.80
C LYS A 5 12.93 -27.42 -1.78
N LEU A 6 12.22 -26.78 -2.72
CA LEU A 6 10.76 -26.85 -2.78
C LEU A 6 10.31 -28.14 -3.46
N ASP A 7 9.52 -28.94 -2.75
CA ASP A 7 8.78 -30.06 -3.34
C ASP A 7 7.57 -29.49 -4.10
N ILE A 8 7.76 -29.28 -5.39
CA ILE A 8 6.78 -28.63 -6.28
C ILE A 8 5.45 -29.41 -6.31
N LYS A 9 5.48 -30.72 -6.06
CA LYS A 9 4.27 -31.56 -6.00
C LYS A 9 3.34 -31.21 -4.83
N LYS A 10 3.88 -30.52 -3.82
CA LYS A 10 3.15 -30.08 -2.63
C LYS A 10 2.80 -28.59 -2.69
N LEU A 11 2.95 -27.95 -3.84
CA LEU A 11 2.64 -26.54 -3.99
C LEU A 11 1.12 -26.33 -3.99
N LEU A 12 0.62 -25.68 -2.94
CA LEU A 12 -0.81 -25.43 -2.77
C LEU A 12 -1.28 -24.18 -3.55
N GLN A 13 -0.52 -23.09 -3.46
CA GLN A 13 -0.94 -21.77 -3.95
C GLN A 13 0.28 -20.86 -4.15
N THR A 14 0.15 -19.90 -5.06
CA THR A 14 1.11 -18.80 -5.24
C THR A 14 0.41 -17.45 -5.05
N SER A 15 1.07 -16.55 -4.33
CA SER A 15 0.61 -15.18 -4.08
C SER A 15 1.73 -14.21 -4.43
N THR A 16 1.41 -13.12 -5.11
CA THR A 16 2.34 -12.01 -5.32
C THR A 16 1.63 -10.67 -5.27
N ASP A 17 2.40 -9.63 -4.95
CA ASP A 17 1.89 -8.29 -4.64
C ASP A 17 1.39 -7.54 -5.89
N ARG A 18 1.86 -7.92 -7.10
CA ARG A 18 1.57 -7.22 -8.36
C ARG A 18 0.66 -8.08 -9.28
N PRO A 19 -0.61 -7.69 -9.50
CA PRO A 19 -1.58 -8.52 -10.22
C PRO A 19 -1.18 -8.93 -11.63
N ILE A 20 -0.63 -8.02 -12.44
CA ILE A 20 -0.28 -8.33 -13.84
C ILE A 20 0.82 -9.39 -13.93
N VAL A 21 1.85 -9.24 -13.11
CA VAL A 21 2.96 -10.21 -13.04
C VAL A 21 2.48 -11.52 -12.40
N ASN A 22 1.54 -11.44 -11.44
CA ASN A 22 0.96 -12.59 -10.77
C ASN A 22 0.26 -13.52 -11.76
N TRP A 23 -0.59 -12.97 -12.65
CA TRP A 23 -1.41 -13.78 -13.54
C TRP A 23 -0.58 -14.52 -14.57
N LYS A 24 0.37 -13.84 -15.22
CA LYS A 24 1.20 -14.51 -16.23
C LYS A 24 2.08 -15.59 -15.63
N PHE A 25 2.66 -15.33 -14.46
CA PHE A 25 3.43 -16.32 -13.73
C PHE A 25 2.56 -17.52 -13.31
N TYR A 26 1.38 -17.25 -12.74
CA TYR A 26 0.44 -18.28 -12.31
C TYR A 26 -0.01 -19.15 -13.47
N GLU A 27 -0.39 -18.56 -14.60
CA GLU A 27 -0.79 -19.29 -15.82
C GLU A 27 0.33 -20.20 -16.32
N THR A 28 1.55 -19.67 -16.44
CA THR A 28 2.70 -20.45 -16.91
C THR A 28 3.06 -21.57 -15.93
N LEU A 29 3.03 -21.28 -14.63
CA LEU A 29 3.30 -22.27 -13.60
C LEU A 29 2.25 -23.39 -13.61
N GLN A 30 0.97 -23.04 -13.66
CA GLN A 30 -0.13 -24.02 -13.69
C GLN A 30 -0.09 -24.90 -14.93
N TYR A 31 0.27 -24.34 -16.08
CA TYR A 31 0.45 -25.10 -17.30
C TYR A 31 1.53 -26.19 -17.12
N GLU A 32 2.69 -25.85 -16.58
CA GLU A 32 3.78 -26.84 -16.36
C GLU A 32 3.42 -27.83 -15.25
N LEU A 33 2.81 -27.41 -14.15
CA LEU A 33 2.38 -28.29 -13.06
C LEU A 33 1.37 -29.35 -13.53
N LYS A 34 0.39 -28.93 -14.33
CA LYS A 34 -0.63 -29.82 -14.88
C LYS A 34 -0.04 -30.80 -15.89
N LYS A 35 0.90 -30.34 -16.72
CA LYS A 35 1.58 -31.14 -17.73
C LYS A 35 2.52 -32.18 -17.12
N GLU A 36 3.30 -31.82 -16.10
CA GLU A 36 4.36 -32.68 -15.55
C GLU A 36 3.87 -33.56 -14.39
N TYR A 37 2.93 -33.06 -13.58
CA TYR A 37 2.52 -33.71 -12.33
C TYR A 37 1.01 -33.98 -12.23
N GLY A 38 0.20 -33.45 -13.15
CA GLY A 38 -1.26 -33.59 -13.09
C GLY A 38 -1.90 -32.86 -11.92
N ILE A 39 -1.22 -31.86 -11.34
CA ILE A 39 -1.69 -31.09 -10.20
C ILE A 39 -2.06 -29.66 -10.61
N GLU A 40 -2.92 -29.04 -9.81
CA GLU A 40 -3.38 -27.67 -10.01
C GLU A 40 -3.36 -26.92 -8.67
N CYS A 41 -2.68 -25.78 -8.62
CA CYS A 41 -2.74 -24.88 -7.48
C CYS A 41 -4.12 -24.23 -7.31
N ILE A 42 -4.45 -23.86 -6.07
CA ILE A 42 -5.65 -23.10 -5.76
C ILE A 42 -5.46 -21.64 -6.20
N SER A 43 -6.42 -21.11 -6.99
CA SER A 43 -6.50 -19.68 -7.27
C SER A 43 -7.36 -18.98 -6.23
N VAL A 44 -6.77 -18.02 -5.53
CA VAL A 44 -7.50 -17.09 -4.62
C VAL A 44 -7.67 -15.70 -5.26
N GLY A 45 -7.37 -15.57 -6.55
CA GLY A 45 -7.37 -14.29 -7.24
C GLY A 45 -6.12 -13.44 -6.99
N SER A 46 -6.18 -12.17 -7.43
CA SER A 46 -5.12 -11.20 -7.18
C SER A 46 -5.27 -10.53 -5.82
N CYS A 47 -4.16 -10.03 -5.26
CA CYS A 47 -4.16 -9.28 -3.99
C CYS A 47 -5.19 -8.12 -4.01
N GLY A 48 -6.24 -8.24 -3.18
CA GLY A 48 -7.31 -7.23 -3.07
C GLY A 48 -6.81 -5.87 -2.58
N LEU A 49 -5.65 -5.84 -1.91
CA LEU A 49 -4.99 -4.61 -1.47
C LEU A 49 -4.75 -3.66 -2.65
N LEU A 50 -4.32 -4.17 -3.81
CA LEU A 50 -4.08 -3.30 -4.96
C LEU A 50 -5.37 -2.73 -5.54
N ILE A 51 -6.45 -3.53 -5.57
CA ILE A 51 -7.77 -3.08 -6.07
C ILE A 51 -8.23 -1.88 -5.24
N LEU A 52 -8.20 -2.03 -3.92
CA LEU A 52 -8.56 -0.96 -2.99
C LEU A 52 -7.64 0.25 -3.12
N ASN A 53 -6.31 0.03 -3.15
CA ASN A 53 -5.33 1.11 -3.32
C ASN A 53 -5.56 1.91 -4.62
N ASN A 54 -5.83 1.23 -5.74
CA ASN A 54 -6.15 1.86 -7.01
C ASN A 54 -7.51 2.58 -6.98
N ALA A 55 -8.50 2.04 -6.28
CA ALA A 55 -9.80 2.70 -6.11
C ALA A 55 -9.65 4.04 -5.37
N PHE A 56 -8.87 4.07 -4.28
CA PHE A 56 -8.56 5.32 -3.57
C PHE A 56 -7.80 6.31 -4.45
N ARG A 57 -6.73 5.87 -5.10
CA ARG A 57 -5.95 6.71 -6.03
C ARG A 57 -6.82 7.29 -7.14
N LYS A 58 -7.71 6.47 -7.71
CA LYS A 58 -8.64 6.94 -8.75
C LYS A 58 -9.62 7.95 -8.16
N GLY A 59 -10.23 7.64 -7.02
CA GLY A 59 -11.13 8.53 -6.30
C GLY A 59 -10.52 9.90 -6.06
N THR A 60 -9.31 9.95 -5.50
CA THR A 60 -8.62 11.22 -5.25
C THR A 60 -8.28 11.98 -6.54
N SER A 61 -7.83 11.28 -7.59
CA SER A 61 -7.58 11.90 -8.90
C SER A 61 -8.83 12.45 -9.60
N THR A 62 -10.02 11.95 -9.24
CA THR A 62 -11.31 12.43 -9.78
C THR A 62 -11.90 13.57 -8.96
N THR A 63 -11.40 13.80 -7.75
CA THR A 63 -11.77 14.94 -6.91
C THR A 63 -10.85 16.13 -7.16
N SER A 64 -11.31 17.34 -6.89
CA SER A 64 -10.50 18.56 -6.95
C SER A 64 -9.74 18.85 -5.64
N TRP A 65 -9.64 17.87 -4.72
CA TRP A 65 -9.19 18.10 -3.35
C TRP A 65 -7.66 18.14 -3.18
N ASP A 66 -6.90 17.77 -4.20
CA ASP A 66 -5.42 17.71 -4.20
C ASP A 66 -4.80 17.24 -2.87
N LEU A 67 -5.38 16.16 -2.32
CA LEU A 67 -4.99 15.60 -1.02
C LEU A 67 -3.48 15.30 -0.88
N PRO A 68 -2.78 14.77 -1.92
CA PRO A 68 -1.34 14.54 -1.82
C PRO A 68 -0.56 15.82 -1.49
N SER A 69 -0.90 16.95 -2.11
CA SER A 69 -0.22 18.22 -1.87
C SER A 69 -0.50 18.74 -0.46
N ILE A 70 -1.75 18.68 0.00
CA ILE A 70 -2.13 19.13 1.35
C ILE A 70 -1.42 18.30 2.42
N LEU A 71 -1.51 16.97 2.35
CA LEU A 71 -0.91 16.07 3.34
C LEU A 71 0.63 16.12 3.28
N GLY A 72 1.20 16.26 2.08
CA GLY A 72 2.63 16.50 1.89
C GLY A 72 3.08 17.81 2.52
N ALA A 73 2.38 18.91 2.28
CA ALA A 73 2.70 20.21 2.84
C ALA A 73 2.63 20.22 4.37
N LEU A 74 1.61 19.57 4.97
CA LEU A 74 1.51 19.42 6.42
C LEU A 74 2.70 18.67 7.01
N TYR A 75 3.12 17.57 6.38
CA TYR A 75 4.31 16.83 6.79
C TYR A 75 5.56 17.72 6.75
N HIS A 76 5.82 18.36 5.61
CA HIS A 76 6.99 19.22 5.40
C HIS A 76 7.02 20.43 6.33
N LEU A 77 5.85 21.02 6.62
CA LEU A 77 5.71 22.12 7.57
C LEU A 77 6.25 21.74 8.96
N SER A 78 5.96 20.52 9.39
CA SER A 78 6.37 20.00 10.71
C SER A 78 7.79 19.43 10.72
N LYS A 79 8.30 18.96 9.58
CA LYS A 79 9.60 18.30 9.47
C LYS A 79 10.75 19.26 9.19
N ASP A 80 10.56 20.19 8.26
CA ASP A 80 11.68 20.93 7.64
C ASP A 80 12.02 22.22 8.40
N SER A 81 11.28 22.54 9.47
CA SER A 81 11.55 23.71 10.31
C SER A 81 11.49 23.33 11.79
N PRO A 82 12.64 23.25 12.50
CA PRO A 82 12.69 22.91 13.91
C PRO A 82 11.85 23.84 14.80
N ALA A 83 11.81 25.14 14.49
CA ALA A 83 10.98 26.11 15.20
C ALA A 83 9.47 25.79 15.04
N ARG A 84 9.03 25.47 13.82
CA ARG A 84 7.63 25.09 13.56
C ARG A 84 7.30 23.72 14.18
N GLN A 85 8.26 22.81 14.21
CA GLN A 85 8.13 21.53 14.89
C GLN A 85 7.91 21.74 16.40
N GLU A 86 8.71 22.58 17.04
CA GLU A 86 8.57 22.94 18.44
C GLU A 86 7.22 23.61 18.72
N ASP A 87 6.83 24.58 17.89
CA ASP A 87 5.53 25.24 17.99
C ASP A 87 4.38 24.24 17.83
N PHE A 88 4.47 23.32 16.87
CA PHE A 88 3.46 22.30 16.64
C PHE A 88 3.34 21.34 17.82
N LEU A 89 4.46 20.89 18.38
CA LEU A 89 4.46 20.06 19.58
C LEU A 89 3.96 20.83 20.80
N ARG A 90 4.23 22.13 20.90
CA ARG A 90 3.75 22.97 22.01
C ARG A 90 2.25 23.25 21.94
N LEU A 91 1.73 23.54 20.75
CA LEU A 91 0.35 24.00 20.56
C LEU A 91 -0.64 22.87 20.26
N SER A 92 -0.21 21.81 19.56
CA SER A 92 -1.11 20.70 19.25
C SER A 92 -1.46 19.88 20.50
N VAL A 93 -2.67 19.32 20.50
CA VAL A 93 -3.13 18.39 21.54
C VAL A 93 -2.38 17.06 21.46
N HIS A 94 -2.03 16.62 20.25
CA HIS A 94 -1.49 15.29 20.00
C HIS A 94 0.01 15.14 20.32
N LYS A 95 0.77 16.24 20.45
CA LYS A 95 2.20 16.23 20.81
C LYS A 95 3.06 15.28 19.95
N THR A 96 2.60 14.98 18.74
CA THR A 96 3.28 14.09 17.78
C THR A 96 3.40 14.76 16.42
N LEU A 97 4.34 14.34 15.59
CA LEU A 97 4.49 14.89 14.24
C LEU A 97 3.67 14.10 13.23
N LEU A 98 3.34 14.75 12.11
CA LEU A 98 2.67 14.09 11.01
C LEU A 98 3.58 13.02 10.40
N TRP A 99 2.96 11.93 9.97
CA TRP A 99 3.61 10.89 9.20
C TRP A 99 3.68 11.30 7.73
N LYS A 100 4.67 10.80 7.00
CA LYS A 100 4.82 11.10 5.58
C LYS A 100 3.70 10.44 4.78
N PHE A 101 3.00 11.20 3.96
CA PHE A 101 2.07 10.67 2.97
C PHE A 101 2.81 9.83 1.90
N CYS A 102 2.22 8.69 1.56
CA CYS A 102 2.74 7.67 0.65
C CYS A 102 1.83 7.54 -0.58
N ASP A 103 2.18 8.15 -1.70
CA ASP A 103 1.36 8.20 -2.92
C ASP A 103 1.14 6.86 -3.63
N HIS A 104 1.95 5.85 -3.30
CA HIS A 104 1.88 4.51 -3.86
C HIS A 104 1.13 3.50 -2.98
N ILE A 105 0.88 3.81 -1.69
CA ILE A 105 0.15 2.94 -0.76
C ILE A 105 -0.91 3.76 0.00
N TRP A 106 -2.00 4.07 -0.68
CA TRP A 106 -3.11 4.88 -0.16
C TRP A 106 -3.76 4.30 1.08
N LEU A 107 -3.81 2.97 1.22
CA LEU A 107 -4.38 2.31 2.39
C LEU A 107 -3.56 2.50 3.66
N GLU A 108 -2.24 2.69 3.55
CA GLU A 108 -1.38 2.96 4.71
C GLU A 108 -1.50 4.42 5.17
N ASN A 109 -2.01 5.32 4.32
CA ASN A 109 -2.20 6.73 4.66
C ASN A 109 -3.41 7.01 5.56
N VAL A 110 -4.18 6.00 5.99
CA VAL A 110 -5.35 6.21 6.85
C VAL A 110 -4.97 6.96 8.12
N SER A 111 -3.87 6.60 8.77
CA SER A 111 -3.35 7.30 9.95
C SER A 111 -2.95 8.74 9.64
N VAL A 112 -2.31 8.99 8.49
CA VAL A 112 -1.93 10.33 8.02
C VAL A 112 -3.18 11.21 7.85
N CYS A 113 -4.22 10.67 7.20
CA CYS A 113 -5.48 11.38 6.94
C CYS A 113 -6.26 11.68 8.22
N LEU A 114 -6.40 10.69 9.11
CA LEU A 114 -7.09 10.87 10.39
C LEU A 114 -6.38 11.90 11.25
N TYR A 115 -5.06 11.82 11.33
CA TYR A 115 -4.26 12.78 12.07
C TYR A 115 -4.38 14.20 11.50
N ALA A 116 -4.32 14.37 10.18
CA ALA A 116 -4.55 15.66 9.53
C ALA A 116 -5.95 16.22 9.85
N PHE A 117 -6.98 15.37 9.88
CA PHE A 117 -8.34 15.77 10.23
C PHE A 117 -8.49 16.19 11.70
N GLU A 118 -7.79 15.51 12.62
CA GLU A 118 -7.77 15.88 14.04
C GLU A 118 -7.10 17.24 14.27
N ILE A 119 -5.99 17.52 13.57
CA ILE A 119 -5.30 18.82 13.64
C ILE A 119 -6.17 19.95 13.08
N TRP A 120 -6.90 19.69 12.00
CA TRP A 120 -7.74 20.70 11.35
C TRP A 120 -8.94 21.15 12.20
N LYS A 121 -9.33 20.36 13.21
CA LYS A 121 -10.43 20.71 14.13
C LYS A 121 -10.04 21.69 15.24
N ILE A 122 -8.78 22.11 15.27
CA ILE A 122 -8.26 23.18 16.13
C ILE A 122 -8.50 24.52 15.45
#